data_AF-A0A537EDS1-F1
#
_entry.id   AF-A0A537EDS1-F1
#
_cell.length_a   1.000
_cell.length_b   1.000
_cell.length_c   1.000
_cell.angle_alpha   90.00
_cell.angle_beta   90.00
_cell.angle_gamma   90.00
#
_symmetry.space_group_name_H-M   'P 1'
#
loop_
_entity.id
_entity.type
_entity.pdbx_description
1 polymer ?
#
loop_
_entity_poly.entity_id
_entity_poly.type
_entity_poly.pdbx_seq_one_letter_code
_entity_poly.pdbx_strand_id
1 'polypeptide(L)'
;MFLLGHSCWSYIFSKLTGREVKVNLPAYMALLAGVLPDFDIYFKPLIQHHTYTHSLIILLPICAVLTIRFKGLGLAFSAGILSHLAGDSIVGTIPPLYPLSDFQLGISLGLPGPVDTALEVGALGLVLVLAYLNGDYKLVTEPHRESVYLVIPMVSIVTLTLLFAGDNYVSLAALAFSRKALTLITIGHAALIGTLGLGVFQGVRAIIAHRKQTRPASSSPTAECTTARVYSTE
;
A
#
# COMPACT_ATOMS: atom_id res chain seq x y z
N MET A 1 13.64 -8.51 1.27
CA MET A 1 12.46 -9.35 1.56
C MET A 1 11.58 -9.29 0.31
N PHE A 2 10.43 -9.96 0.21
CA PHE A 2 9.50 -9.74 -0.90
C PHE A 2 8.48 -8.62 -0.57
N LEU A 3 7.81 -8.12 -1.60
CA LEU A 3 6.91 -6.95 -1.49
C LEU A 3 5.74 -7.15 -0.52
N LEU A 4 5.27 -8.39 -0.33
CA LEU A 4 4.27 -8.77 0.67
C LEU A 4 4.75 -8.41 2.07
N GLY A 5 5.91 -8.90 2.47
CA GLY A 5 6.52 -8.66 3.76
C GLY A 5 6.79 -7.19 3.97
N HIS A 6 7.34 -6.50 2.96
CA HIS A 6 7.62 -5.06 3.03
C HIS A 6 6.35 -4.25 3.30
N SER A 7 5.28 -4.54 2.57
CA SER A 7 3.98 -3.88 2.77
C SER A 7 3.38 -4.21 4.14
N CYS A 8 3.43 -5.49 4.53
CA CYS A 8 2.78 -5.96 5.76
C CYS A 8 3.50 -5.47 7.03
N TRP A 9 4.82 -5.57 7.09
CA TRP A 9 5.60 -5.03 8.20
C TRP A 9 5.45 -3.52 8.29
N SER A 10 5.45 -2.81 7.16
CA SER A 10 5.18 -1.38 7.18
C SER A 10 3.82 -1.03 7.74
N TYR A 11 2.77 -1.79 7.40
CA TYR A 11 1.45 -1.59 8.00
C TYR A 11 1.51 -1.78 9.53
N ILE A 12 2.16 -2.85 10.00
CA ILE A 12 2.29 -3.16 11.43
C ILE A 12 3.01 -2.02 12.16
N PHE A 13 4.23 -1.68 11.74
CA PHE A 13 5.03 -0.64 12.39
C PHE A 13 4.34 0.72 12.33
N SER A 14 3.80 1.11 11.17
CA SER A 14 3.13 2.40 11.04
C SER A 14 1.90 2.51 11.94
N LYS A 15 1.08 1.46 12.05
CA LYS A 15 -0.12 1.46 12.90
C LYS A 15 0.24 1.44 14.38
N LEU A 16 1.24 0.66 14.78
CA LEU A 16 1.70 0.62 16.17
C LEU A 16 2.30 1.97 16.58
N THR A 17 3.22 2.52 15.80
CA THR A 17 3.77 3.86 16.06
C THR A 17 2.68 4.93 16.04
N GLY A 18 1.72 4.85 15.12
CA GLY A 18 0.58 5.75 15.05
C GLY A 18 -0.26 5.76 16.34
N ARG A 19 -0.53 4.58 16.91
CA ARG A 19 -1.22 4.45 18.21
C ARG A 19 -0.42 5.13 19.34
N GLU A 20 0.88 4.90 19.41
CA GLU A 20 1.75 5.50 20.45
C GLU A 20 1.76 7.03 20.38
N VAL A 21 1.81 7.60 19.17
CA VAL A 21 1.78 9.06 18.97
C VAL A 21 0.37 9.62 18.74
N LYS A 22 -0.67 8.82 18.99
CA LYS A 22 -2.09 9.19 18.94
C LYS A 22 -2.54 9.79 17.60
N VAL A 23 -2.06 9.24 16.49
CA VAL A 23 -2.49 9.58 15.13
C VAL A 23 -3.04 8.37 14.41
N ASN A 24 -4.01 8.58 13.52
CA ASN A 24 -4.51 7.51 12.65
C ASN A 24 -3.92 7.64 11.25
N LEU A 25 -2.92 6.80 10.94
CA LEU A 25 -2.41 6.68 9.58
C LEU A 25 -3.34 5.76 8.76
N PRO A 26 -3.89 6.22 7.62
CA PRO A 26 -4.76 5.37 6.79
C PRO A 26 -4.04 4.11 6.31
N ALA A 27 -4.78 2.99 6.19
CA ALA A 27 -4.22 1.69 5.83
C ALA A 27 -3.45 1.71 4.50
N TYR A 28 -3.96 2.43 3.49
CA TYR A 28 -3.31 2.54 2.19
C TYR A 28 -1.94 3.25 2.26
N MET A 29 -1.77 4.25 3.14
CA MET A 29 -0.47 4.89 3.39
C MET A 29 0.46 3.97 4.18
N ALA A 30 -0.07 3.28 5.19
CA ALA A 30 0.70 2.36 6.02
C ALA A 30 1.27 1.19 5.20
N LEU A 31 0.51 0.66 4.24
CA LEU A 31 0.99 -0.38 3.30
C LEU A 31 2.00 0.18 2.29
N LEU A 32 1.72 1.38 1.74
CA LEU A 32 2.57 2.01 0.73
C LEU A 32 3.97 2.36 1.28
N ALA A 33 4.08 2.80 2.53
CA ALA A 33 5.33 3.27 3.10
C ALA A 33 6.47 2.24 2.99
N GLY A 34 6.14 0.96 3.17
CA GLY A 34 7.09 -0.14 3.06
C GLY A 34 7.49 -0.47 1.63
N VAL A 35 6.76 0.00 0.62
CA VAL A 35 7.08 -0.26 -0.79
C VAL A 35 7.91 0.89 -1.39
N LEU A 36 7.95 2.05 -0.73
CA LEU A 36 8.62 3.23 -1.27
C LEU A 36 10.13 3.07 -1.49
N PRO A 37 10.91 2.37 -0.64
CA PRO A 37 12.33 2.16 -0.92
C PRO A 37 12.59 1.42 -2.24
N ASP A 38 11.72 0.48 -2.63
CA ASP A 38 11.80 -0.27 -3.90
C ASP A 38 11.41 0.55 -5.13
N PHE A 39 10.99 1.80 -4.95
CA PHE A 39 10.67 2.66 -6.08
C PHE A 39 11.90 2.92 -6.99
N ASP A 40 13.12 2.67 -6.50
CA ASP A 40 14.35 2.71 -7.30
C ASP A 40 14.35 1.72 -8.49
N ILE A 41 13.61 0.61 -8.40
CA ILE A 41 13.49 -0.40 -9.47
C ILE A 41 12.98 0.23 -10.77
N TYR A 42 12.09 1.23 -10.69
CA TYR A 42 11.57 1.94 -11.86
C TYR A 42 12.64 2.70 -12.64
N PHE A 43 13.78 3.01 -12.02
CA PHE A 43 14.82 3.84 -12.59
C PHE A 43 16.00 3.02 -13.11
N LYS A 44 15.89 1.70 -13.20
CA LYS A 44 16.95 0.91 -13.83
C LYS A 44 17.10 1.26 -15.33
N PRO A 45 18.34 1.31 -15.86
CA PRO A 45 19.61 1.03 -15.18
C PRO A 45 20.26 2.26 -14.49
N LEU A 46 19.59 3.43 -14.45
CA LEU A 46 20.16 4.68 -13.90
C LEU A 46 20.46 4.59 -12.41
N ILE A 47 19.57 3.94 -11.64
CA ILE A 47 19.76 3.67 -10.21
C ILE A 47 19.74 2.17 -10.02
N GLN A 48 20.83 1.63 -9.47
CA GLN A 48 20.89 0.22 -9.11
C GLN A 48 20.03 -0.02 -7.86
N HIS A 49 19.22 -1.07 -7.89
CA HIS A 49 18.41 -1.47 -6.75
C HIS A 49 19.29 -1.86 -5.55
N HIS A 50 18.83 -1.59 -4.33
CA HIS A 50 19.62 -1.69 -3.09
C HIS A 50 20.83 -0.74 -3.06
N THR A 51 20.64 0.52 -3.46
CA THR A 51 21.67 1.57 -3.30
C THR A 51 21.14 2.78 -2.55
N TYR A 52 20.82 3.88 -3.24
CA TYR A 52 20.43 5.16 -2.65
C TYR A 52 19.17 5.06 -1.80
N THR A 53 18.10 4.42 -2.28
CA THR A 53 16.83 4.34 -1.55
C THR A 53 16.84 3.33 -0.40
N HIS A 54 17.90 2.52 -0.30
CA HIS A 54 18.10 1.55 0.78
C HIS A 54 19.23 1.99 1.74
N SER A 55 19.73 3.21 1.57
CA SER A 55 20.77 3.81 2.41
C SER A 55 20.16 4.58 3.57
N LEU A 56 20.70 4.38 4.78
CA LEU A 56 20.30 5.15 5.96
C LEU A 56 20.70 6.62 5.85
N ILE A 57 21.83 6.92 5.19
CA ILE A 57 22.26 8.31 4.97
C ILE A 57 21.23 9.08 4.12
N ILE A 58 20.52 8.41 3.22
CA ILE A 58 19.49 9.03 2.37
C ILE A 58 18.12 9.00 3.06
N LEU A 59 17.72 7.85 3.61
CA LEU A 59 16.39 7.70 4.18
C LEU A 59 16.20 8.42 5.53
N LEU A 60 17.22 8.47 6.40
CA LEU A 60 17.05 9.13 7.70
C LEU A 60 16.76 10.64 7.56
N PRO A 61 17.45 11.41 6.70
CA PRO A 61 17.06 12.80 6.42
C PRO A 61 15.64 12.92 5.87
N ILE A 62 15.22 12.05 4.95
CA ILE A 62 13.84 12.05 4.42
C ILE A 62 12.84 11.81 5.55
N CYS A 63 13.04 10.76 6.34
CA CYS A 63 12.21 10.43 7.51
C CYS A 63 12.21 11.57 8.55
N ALA A 64 13.33 12.25 8.77
CA ALA A 64 13.43 13.40 9.65
C ALA A 64 12.59 14.57 9.12
N VAL A 65 12.69 14.91 7.84
CA VAL A 65 11.87 15.96 7.21
C VAL A 65 10.38 15.63 7.31
N LEU A 66 10.00 14.39 6.99
CA LEU A 66 8.61 13.93 7.12
C LEU A 66 8.11 14.04 8.56
N THR A 67 8.91 13.61 9.53
CA THR A 67 8.58 13.68 10.96
C THR A 67 8.46 15.12 11.45
N ILE A 68 9.36 16.02 11.06
CA ILE A 68 9.31 17.44 11.44
C ILE A 68 8.07 18.10 10.82
N ARG A 69 7.80 17.85 9.54
CA ARG A 69 6.74 18.52 8.78
C ARG A 69 5.34 18.01 9.10
N PHE A 70 5.19 16.71 9.34
CA PHE A 70 3.91 16.04 9.54
C PHE A 70 3.73 15.49 10.97
N LYS A 71 4.69 15.75 11.87
CA LYS A 71 4.64 15.38 13.29
C LYS A 71 4.40 13.87 13.46
N GLY A 72 3.47 13.47 14.33
CA GLY A 72 3.16 12.07 14.59
C GLY A 72 2.78 11.27 13.34
N LEU A 73 2.08 11.88 12.36
CA LEU A 73 1.76 11.21 11.09
C LEU A 73 3.04 10.92 10.29
N GLY A 74 3.95 11.89 10.25
CA GLY A 74 5.26 11.74 9.61
C GLY A 74 6.09 10.65 10.28
N LEU A 75 6.07 10.59 11.61
CA LEU A 75 6.77 9.55 12.37
C LEU A 75 6.19 8.15 12.10
N ALA A 76 4.87 8.00 12.14
CA ALA A 76 4.18 6.74 11.86
C ALA A 76 4.49 6.25 10.44
N PHE A 77 4.43 7.13 9.44
CA PHE A 77 4.77 6.78 8.06
C PHE A 77 6.26 6.43 7.90
N SER A 78 7.15 7.20 8.55
CA SER A 78 8.60 6.95 8.53
C SER A 78 8.96 5.62 9.20
N ALA A 79 8.26 5.21 10.25
CA ALA A 79 8.43 3.88 10.85
C ALA A 79 8.13 2.76 9.85
N GLY A 80 7.11 2.94 9.00
CA GLY A 80 6.83 2.05 7.88
C GLY A 80 7.99 1.97 6.88
N ILE A 81 8.50 3.12 6.42
CA ILE A 81 9.68 3.19 5.53
C ILE A 81 10.88 2.47 6.15
N LEU A 82 11.21 2.75 7.41
CA LEU A 82 12.39 2.17 8.07
C LEU A 82 12.22 0.66 8.35
N SER A 83 10.99 0.17 8.51
CA SER A 83 10.73 -1.27 8.64
C SER A 83 11.14 -2.05 7.39
N HIS A 84 11.14 -1.41 6.22
CA HIS A 84 11.64 -2.01 4.98
C HIS A 84 13.12 -2.41 5.11
N LEU A 85 13.97 -1.45 5.49
CA LEU A 85 15.41 -1.66 5.64
C LEU A 85 15.71 -2.68 6.75
N ALA A 86 14.94 -2.62 7.84
CA ALA A 86 15.05 -3.61 8.90
C ALA A 86 14.76 -5.03 8.36
N GLY A 87 13.68 -5.19 7.60
CA GLY A 87 13.32 -6.45 6.95
C GLY A 87 14.43 -6.95 6.03
N ASP A 88 14.96 -6.10 5.15
CA ASP A 88 16.07 -6.47 4.27
C ASP A 88 17.33 -6.86 5.01
N SER A 89 17.68 -6.14 6.07
CA SER A 89 18.86 -6.46 6.87
C SER A 89 18.74 -7.80 7.60
N ILE A 90 17.52 -8.33 7.82
CA ILE A 90 17.32 -9.64 8.43
C ILE A 90 17.52 -10.75 7.40
N VAL A 91 16.86 -10.64 6.25
CA VAL A 91 16.87 -11.71 5.23
C VAL A 91 18.06 -11.63 4.28
N GLY A 92 18.64 -10.46 4.10
CA GLY A 92 19.76 -10.16 3.21
C GLY A 92 20.68 -9.10 3.81
N THR A 93 21.17 -8.20 2.95
CA THR A 93 22.02 -7.06 3.34
C THR A 93 21.51 -5.78 2.72
N ILE A 94 21.75 -4.67 3.40
CA ILE A 94 21.56 -3.30 2.90
C ILE A 94 22.88 -2.54 2.95
N PRO A 95 23.11 -1.52 2.10
CA PRO A 95 24.28 -0.65 2.23
C PRO A 95 23.94 0.65 2.98
N PRO A 96 24.02 0.67 4.33
CA PRO A 96 23.52 1.79 5.12
C PRO A 96 24.22 3.12 4.84
N LEU A 97 25.45 3.09 4.31
CA LEU A 97 26.31 4.25 4.11
C LEU A 97 26.47 4.65 2.64
N TYR A 98 25.73 4.02 1.71
CA TYR A 98 25.85 4.38 0.30
C TYR A 98 25.38 5.83 0.04
N PRO A 99 26.05 6.61 -0.83
CA PRO A 99 27.19 6.27 -1.69
C PRO A 99 28.57 6.49 -1.06
N LEU A 100 28.66 6.82 0.24
CA LEU A 100 29.93 7.09 0.89
C LEU A 100 30.76 5.80 1.12
N SER A 101 30.08 4.65 1.18
CA SER A 101 30.72 3.33 1.31
C SER A 101 29.81 2.24 0.76
N ASP A 102 30.42 1.21 0.17
CA ASP A 102 29.76 -0.01 -0.29
C ASP A 102 29.63 -1.08 0.82
N PHE A 103 29.90 -0.71 2.08
CA PHE A 103 29.72 -1.59 3.25
C PHE A 103 28.31 -2.16 3.31
N GLN A 104 28.19 -3.49 3.34
CA GLN A 104 26.94 -4.22 3.42
C GLN A 104 26.68 -4.65 4.86
N LEU A 105 25.47 -4.35 5.37
CA LEU A 105 25.02 -4.70 6.71
C LEU A 105 23.80 -5.61 6.64
N GLY A 106 23.87 -6.76 7.31
CA GLY A 106 22.71 -7.63 7.50
C GLY A 106 23.08 -9.01 8.02
N ILE A 107 22.08 -9.72 8.55
CA ILE A 107 22.19 -11.09 9.06
C ILE A 107 22.28 -12.10 7.90
N SER A 108 21.67 -11.78 6.76
CA SER A 108 21.69 -12.61 5.54
C SER A 108 21.17 -14.03 5.75
N LEU A 109 20.00 -14.17 6.38
CA LEU A 109 19.37 -15.49 6.58
C LEU A 109 18.94 -16.18 5.26
N GLY A 110 19.01 -15.48 4.13
CA GLY A 110 18.89 -16.02 2.78
C GLY A 110 17.47 -15.95 2.21
N LEU A 111 17.39 -15.79 0.89
CA LEU A 111 16.15 -15.68 0.11
C LEU A 111 16.15 -16.67 -1.07
N PRO A 112 15.05 -17.42 -1.32
CA PRO A 112 13.93 -17.69 -0.41
C PRO A 112 14.30 -18.77 0.63
N GLY A 113 13.82 -18.62 1.86
CA GLY A 113 14.08 -19.57 2.96
C GLY A 113 12.93 -19.69 3.96
N PRO A 114 13.01 -20.60 4.95
CA PRO A 114 11.97 -20.76 5.97
C PRO A 114 11.74 -19.50 6.81
N VAL A 115 12.82 -18.78 7.17
CA VAL A 115 12.72 -17.54 7.94
C VAL A 115 12.01 -16.45 7.16
N ASP A 116 12.43 -16.23 5.91
CA ASP A 116 11.78 -15.29 5.00
C ASP A 116 10.29 -15.63 4.81
N THR A 117 9.97 -16.89 4.52
CA THR A 117 8.57 -17.34 4.38
C THR A 117 7.75 -17.05 5.65
N ALA A 118 8.34 -17.28 6.84
CA ALA A 118 7.68 -17.01 8.11
C ALA A 118 7.50 -15.50 8.36
N LEU A 119 8.49 -14.67 8.02
CA LEU A 119 8.39 -13.21 8.13
C LEU A 119 7.33 -12.64 7.17
N GLU A 120 7.28 -13.15 5.95
CA GLU A 120 6.32 -12.77 4.90
C GLU A 120 4.88 -13.13 5.26
N VAL A 121 4.61 -14.44 5.43
CA VAL A 121 3.27 -14.95 5.67
C VAL A 121 2.80 -14.64 7.09
N GLY A 122 3.72 -14.65 8.06
CA GLY A 122 3.44 -14.23 9.43
C GLY A 122 3.05 -12.77 9.51
N ALA A 123 3.73 -11.87 8.80
CA ALA A 123 3.34 -10.46 8.75
C ALA A 123 1.96 -10.28 8.13
N LEU A 124 1.63 -11.00 7.06
CA LEU A 124 0.28 -10.98 6.49
C LEU A 124 -0.78 -11.39 7.53
N GLY A 125 -0.55 -12.48 8.27
CA GLY A 125 -1.45 -12.92 9.35
C GLY A 125 -1.63 -11.84 10.42
N LEU A 126 -0.53 -11.20 10.86
CA LEU A 126 -0.57 -10.11 11.83
C LEU A 126 -1.31 -8.87 11.29
N VAL A 127 -1.14 -8.54 10.02
CA VAL A 127 -1.90 -7.46 9.36
C VAL A 127 -3.39 -7.75 9.41
N LEU A 128 -3.83 -8.97 9.11
CA LEU A 128 -5.26 -9.31 9.17
C LEU A 128 -5.83 -9.12 10.58
N VAL A 129 -5.09 -9.55 11.61
CA VAL A 129 -5.48 -9.34 13.01
C VAL A 129 -5.52 -7.85 13.35
N LEU A 130 -4.47 -7.09 13.05
CA LEU A 130 -4.41 -5.66 13.36
C LEU A 130 -5.44 -4.85 12.56
N ALA A 131 -5.70 -5.20 11.30
CA ALA A 131 -6.71 -4.56 10.47
C ALA A 131 -8.12 -4.82 11.01
N TYR A 132 -8.38 -6.01 11.55
CA TYR A 132 -9.61 -6.28 12.29
C TYR A 132 -9.71 -5.39 13.54
N LEU A 133 -8.68 -5.38 14.38
CA LEU A 133 -8.67 -4.60 15.62
C LEU A 133 -8.74 -3.08 15.40
N ASN A 134 -8.21 -2.58 14.29
CA ASN A 134 -8.26 -1.17 13.91
C ASN A 134 -9.56 -0.77 13.19
N GLY A 135 -10.40 -1.73 12.80
CA GLY A 135 -11.55 -1.47 11.94
C GLY A 135 -11.21 -1.19 10.48
N ASP A 136 -9.94 -1.33 10.06
CA ASP A 136 -9.51 -1.12 8.68
C ASP A 136 -10.13 -2.14 7.72
N TYR A 137 -10.57 -3.31 8.22
CA TYR A 137 -11.30 -4.31 7.41
C TYR A 137 -12.53 -3.72 6.70
N LYS A 138 -13.14 -2.68 7.27
CA LYS A 138 -14.29 -1.96 6.69
C LYS A 138 -13.97 -1.34 5.34
N LEU A 139 -12.71 -0.98 5.09
CA LEU A 139 -12.29 -0.49 3.77
C LEU A 139 -12.50 -1.54 2.68
N VAL A 140 -12.56 -2.82 3.05
CA VAL A 140 -12.70 -3.95 2.12
C VAL A 140 -14.12 -4.55 2.15
N THR A 141 -14.79 -4.52 3.30
CA THR A 141 -16.11 -5.12 3.47
C THR A 141 -17.28 -4.16 3.22
N GLU A 142 -17.07 -2.85 3.38
CA GLU A 142 -18.10 -1.82 3.27
C GLU A 142 -17.79 -0.82 2.14
N PRO A 143 -18.81 -0.23 1.48
CA PRO A 143 -18.58 0.82 0.49
C PRO A 143 -18.15 2.13 1.15
N HIS A 144 -16.83 2.39 1.17
CA HIS A 144 -16.23 3.65 1.60
C HIS A 144 -15.45 4.30 0.47
N ARG A 145 -15.58 5.62 0.29
CA ARG A 145 -14.87 6.35 -0.78
C ARG A 145 -13.36 6.24 -0.67
N GLU A 146 -12.84 6.26 0.54
CA GLU A 146 -11.41 6.18 0.81
C GLU A 146 -10.80 4.84 0.37
N SER A 147 -11.61 3.79 0.24
CA SER A 147 -11.15 2.48 -0.23
C SER A 147 -10.58 2.54 -1.66
N VAL A 148 -10.92 3.56 -2.46
CA VAL A 148 -10.32 3.74 -3.78
C VAL A 148 -8.80 3.96 -3.70
N TYR A 149 -8.30 4.55 -2.61
CA TYR A 149 -6.86 4.81 -2.45
C TYR A 149 -6.04 3.53 -2.21
N LEU A 150 -6.68 2.39 -1.91
CA LEU A 150 -6.01 1.09 -1.89
C LEU A 150 -5.46 0.69 -3.26
N VAL A 151 -5.90 1.36 -4.34
CA VAL A 151 -5.34 1.17 -5.68
C VAL A 151 -3.85 1.53 -5.72
N ILE A 152 -3.41 2.48 -4.90
CA ILE A 152 -2.02 2.96 -4.90
C ILE A 152 -1.07 1.82 -4.46
N PRO A 153 -1.16 1.26 -3.23
CA PRO A 153 -0.31 0.14 -2.85
C PRO A 153 -0.55 -1.10 -3.73
N MET A 154 -1.78 -1.34 -4.20
CA MET A 154 -2.06 -2.47 -5.09
C MET A 154 -1.27 -2.38 -6.40
N VAL A 155 -1.35 -1.23 -7.08
CA VAL A 155 -0.63 -0.99 -8.33
C VAL A 155 0.87 -1.03 -8.08
N SER A 156 1.38 -0.39 -7.01
CA SER A 156 2.81 -0.43 -6.68
C SER A 156 3.34 -1.85 -6.51
N ILE A 157 2.65 -2.71 -5.75
CA ILE A 157 3.06 -4.11 -5.54
C ILE A 157 3.03 -4.88 -6.86
N VAL A 158 1.95 -4.77 -7.64
CA VAL A 158 1.80 -5.49 -8.92
C VAL A 158 2.89 -5.07 -9.90
N THR A 159 3.07 -3.78 -10.09
CA THR A 159 4.03 -3.22 -11.07
C THR A 159 5.47 -3.52 -10.70
N LEU A 160 5.87 -3.38 -9.43
CA LEU A 160 7.22 -3.73 -8.98
C LEU A 160 7.48 -5.24 -9.11
N THR A 161 6.49 -6.09 -8.85
CA THR A 161 6.59 -7.54 -9.09
C THR A 161 6.83 -7.85 -10.57
N LEU A 162 6.09 -7.18 -11.46
CA LEU A 162 6.22 -7.35 -12.91
C LEU A 162 7.58 -6.85 -13.42
N LEU A 163 8.02 -5.68 -12.96
CA LEU A 163 9.33 -5.10 -13.32
C LEU A 163 10.47 -5.99 -12.86
N PHE A 164 10.42 -6.47 -11.61
CA PHE A 164 11.42 -7.41 -11.09
C PHE A 164 11.52 -8.65 -11.98
N ALA A 165 10.40 -9.25 -12.37
CA ALA A 165 10.43 -10.43 -13.24
C ALA A 165 10.94 -10.12 -14.65
N GLY A 166 10.53 -8.98 -15.21
CA GLY A 166 10.98 -8.52 -16.53
C GLY A 166 12.49 -8.27 -16.58
N ASP A 167 13.02 -7.54 -15.61
CA ASP A 167 14.45 -7.22 -15.50
C ASP A 167 15.34 -8.46 -15.38
N ASN A 168 14.84 -9.49 -14.69
CA ASN A 168 15.58 -10.73 -14.47
C ASN A 168 15.30 -11.79 -15.54
N TYR A 169 14.47 -11.49 -16.55
CA TYR A 169 14.05 -12.44 -17.60
C TYR A 169 13.47 -13.75 -17.05
N VAL A 170 12.73 -13.68 -15.94
CA VAL A 170 12.15 -14.85 -15.27
C VAL A 170 10.65 -14.93 -15.49
N SER A 171 10.16 -16.12 -15.85
CA SER A 171 8.72 -16.39 -15.82
C SER A 171 8.20 -16.38 -14.38
N LEU A 172 7.33 -15.41 -14.07
CA LEU A 172 6.73 -15.26 -12.73
C LEU A 172 6.08 -16.55 -12.24
N ALA A 173 5.31 -17.21 -13.10
CA ALA A 173 4.64 -18.46 -12.73
C ALA A 173 5.68 -19.57 -12.45
N ALA A 174 6.71 -19.70 -13.30
CA ALA A 174 7.74 -20.70 -13.08
C ALA A 174 8.50 -20.46 -11.77
N LEU A 175 8.85 -19.21 -11.46
CA LEU A 175 9.53 -18.85 -10.22
C LEU A 175 8.63 -19.07 -8.99
N ALA A 176 7.41 -18.55 -9.03
CA ALA A 176 6.43 -18.61 -7.95
C ALA A 176 6.14 -20.05 -7.49
N PHE A 177 6.10 -21.00 -8.43
CA PHE A 177 5.80 -22.40 -8.14
C PHE A 177 7.03 -23.31 -8.12
N SER A 178 8.24 -22.75 -8.20
CA SER A 178 9.49 -23.54 -8.20
C SER A 178 9.82 -24.16 -6.84
N ARG A 179 9.39 -23.54 -5.73
CA ARG A 179 9.70 -23.95 -4.36
C ARG A 179 8.51 -23.71 -3.45
N LYS A 180 8.29 -24.59 -2.46
CA LYS A 180 7.21 -24.47 -1.46
C LYS A 180 7.20 -23.10 -0.77
N ALA A 181 8.37 -22.58 -0.40
CA ALA A 181 8.54 -21.24 0.19
C ALA A 181 7.97 -20.14 -0.72
N LEU A 182 8.41 -20.10 -1.98
CA LEU A 182 7.94 -19.14 -2.97
C LEU A 182 6.44 -19.30 -3.27
N THR A 183 5.93 -20.53 -3.29
CA THR A 183 4.50 -20.78 -3.47
C THR A 183 3.67 -20.17 -2.35
N LEU A 184 4.09 -20.34 -1.09
CA LEU A 184 3.40 -19.73 0.05
C LEU A 184 3.43 -18.21 0.00
N ILE A 185 4.60 -17.63 -0.29
CA ILE A 185 4.76 -16.18 -0.45
C ILE A 185 3.89 -15.67 -1.61
N THR A 186 3.82 -16.40 -2.72
CA THR A 186 2.99 -16.04 -3.88
C THR A 186 1.51 -16.08 -3.53
N ILE A 187 1.05 -17.12 -2.81
CA ILE A 187 -0.34 -17.20 -2.34
C ILE A 187 -0.65 -16.01 -1.42
N GLY A 188 0.28 -15.65 -0.53
CA GLY A 188 0.17 -14.47 0.33
C GLY A 188 0.06 -13.16 -0.47
N HIS A 189 0.90 -12.98 -1.51
CA HIS A 189 0.81 -11.83 -2.41
C HIS A 189 -0.54 -11.78 -3.13
N ALA A 190 -1.00 -12.90 -3.67
CA ALA A 190 -2.30 -12.98 -4.35
C ALA A 190 -3.45 -12.65 -3.39
N ALA A 191 -3.39 -13.13 -2.14
CA ALA A 191 -4.37 -12.80 -1.11
C ALA A 191 -4.35 -11.29 -0.76
N LEU A 192 -3.16 -10.69 -0.60
CA LEU A 192 -3.03 -9.26 -0.34
C LEU A 192 -3.58 -8.43 -1.51
N ILE A 193 -3.15 -8.70 -2.75
CA ILE A 193 -3.60 -8.00 -3.95
C ILE A 193 -5.12 -8.17 -4.13
N GLY A 194 -5.65 -9.38 -3.93
CA GLY A 194 -7.08 -9.64 -3.98
C GLY A 194 -7.86 -8.82 -2.95
N THR A 195 -7.35 -8.73 -1.71
CA THR A 195 -7.94 -7.91 -0.64
C THR A 195 -7.92 -6.43 -1.01
N LEU A 196 -6.81 -5.91 -1.54
CA LEU A 196 -6.74 -4.51 -1.99
C LEU A 196 -7.71 -4.25 -3.16
N GLY A 197 -7.78 -5.17 -4.12
CA GLY A 197 -8.70 -5.08 -5.26
C GLY A 197 -10.17 -5.06 -4.86
N LEU A 198 -10.55 -5.88 -3.87
CA LEU A 198 -11.89 -5.83 -3.26
C LEU A 198 -12.15 -4.46 -2.64
N GLY A 199 -11.20 -3.89 -1.90
CA GLY A 199 -11.33 -2.55 -1.35
C GLY A 199 -11.50 -1.47 -2.42
N VAL A 200 -10.69 -1.52 -3.49
CA VAL A 200 -10.84 -0.61 -4.63
C VAL A 200 -12.23 -0.72 -5.25
N PHE A 201 -12.73 -1.94 -5.44
CA PHE A 201 -14.10 -2.18 -5.94
C PHE A 201 -15.16 -1.53 -5.04
N GLN A 202 -15.04 -1.68 -3.72
CA GLN A 202 -15.95 -1.02 -2.77
C GLN A 202 -15.87 0.50 -2.86
N GLY A 203 -14.68 1.06 -3.05
CA GLY A 203 -14.46 2.49 -3.24
C GLY A 203 -15.14 3.02 -4.50
N VAL A 204 -14.98 2.31 -5.62
CA VAL A 204 -15.66 2.64 -6.89
C VAL A 204 -17.18 2.58 -6.70
N ARG A 205 -17.70 1.54 -6.05
CA ARG A 205 -19.13 1.40 -5.75
C ARG A 205 -19.66 2.58 -4.93
N ALA A 206 -18.93 3.02 -3.90
CA ALA A 206 -19.30 4.16 -3.07
C ALA A 206 -19.33 5.48 -3.86
N ILE A 207 -18.35 5.70 -4.75
CA ILE A 207 -18.30 6.88 -5.61
C ILE A 207 -19.50 6.91 -6.57
N ILE A 208 -19.82 5.78 -7.21
CA ILE A 208 -20.96 5.67 -8.13
C ILE A 208 -22.28 5.91 -7.40
N ALA A 209 -22.47 5.30 -6.22
CA ALA A 209 -23.70 5.44 -5.44
C ALA A 209 -23.98 6.91 -5.08
N HIS A 210 -22.96 7.64 -4.62
CA HIS A 210 -23.12 9.06 -4.32
C HIS A 210 -23.38 9.90 -5.56
N ARG A 211 -22.76 9.60 -6.72
CA ARG A 211 -23.05 10.32 -7.97
C ARG A 211 -24.51 10.18 -8.40
N LYS A 212 -25.12 9.01 -8.19
CA LYS A 212 -26.54 8.77 -8.48
C LYS A 212 -27.46 9.61 -7.59
N GLN A 213 -27.12 9.80 -6.31
CA GLN A 213 -27.89 10.63 -5.39
C GLN A 213 -27.80 12.13 -5.70
N THR A 214 -26.65 12.61 -6.21
CA THR A 214 -26.43 14.02 -6.54
C THR A 214 -26.95 14.46 -7.91
N ARG A 215 -27.43 13.55 -8.77
CA ARG A 215 -28.15 13.97 -9.99
C ARG A 215 -29.59 14.32 -9.58
N PRO A 216 -30.03 15.59 -9.69
CA PRO A 216 -31.44 15.91 -9.51
C PRO A 216 -32.22 15.15 -10.59
N ALA A 217 -33.38 14.61 -10.22
CA ALA A 217 -34.39 14.27 -11.21
C ALA A 217 -34.61 15.52 -12.07
N SER A 218 -34.30 15.42 -13.36
CA SER A 218 -34.63 16.45 -14.33
C SER A 218 -36.08 16.84 -14.11
N SER A 219 -36.29 18.13 -13.81
CA SER A 219 -37.56 18.82 -13.69
C SER A 219 -38.68 18.16 -14.50
N SER A 220 -39.66 17.58 -13.80
CA SER A 220 -41.00 17.42 -14.37
C SER A 220 -41.50 18.81 -14.77
N PRO A 221 -42.01 19.02 -15.99
CA PRO A 221 -42.69 20.26 -16.31
C PRO A 221 -44.00 20.28 -15.52
N THR A 222 -44.07 21.08 -14.46
CA THR A 222 -45.34 21.42 -13.82
C THR A 222 -46.21 22.16 -14.83
N ALA A 223 -47.40 21.60 -15.05
CA ALA A 223 -48.44 22.13 -15.91
C ALA A 223 -48.88 23.54 -15.47
N GLU A 224 -48.83 24.50 -16.40
CA GLU A 224 -49.66 25.71 -16.32
C GLU A 224 -51.05 25.40 -16.87
N CYS A 225 -51.96 25.06 -15.95
CA CYS A 225 -53.40 25.08 -16.19
C CYS A 225 -53.85 26.55 -16.26
N THR A 226 -54.03 27.06 -17.47
CA THR A 226 -54.55 28.42 -17.70
C THR A 226 -56.07 28.41 -17.51
N THR A 227 -56.54 28.88 -16.36
CA THR A 227 -57.96 29.19 -16.14
C THR A 227 -58.30 30.53 -16.78
N ALA A 228 -58.94 30.49 -17.95
CA ALA A 228 -59.55 31.66 -18.57
C ALA A 228 -60.79 32.09 -17.78
N ARG A 229 -60.71 33.24 -17.11
CA ARG A 229 -61.84 33.94 -16.50
C ARG A 229 -62.49 34.83 -17.56
N VAL A 230 -63.60 34.39 -18.15
CA VAL A 230 -64.42 35.21 -19.06
C VAL A 230 -65.25 36.19 -18.23
N TYR A 231 -65.06 37.47 -18.52
CA TYR A 231 -65.88 38.57 -18.01
C TYR A 231 -67.25 38.57 -18.70
N SER A 232 -68.28 38.77 -17.89
CA SER A 232 -69.66 39.10 -18.28
C SER A 232 -69.69 40.49 -18.90
N THR A 233 -70.33 40.63 -20.05
CA THR A 233 -70.89 41.89 -20.55
C THR A 233 -72.36 41.69 -20.87
N GLU A 234 -73.09 42.77 -20.63
CA GLU A 234 -74.52 43.03 -20.83
C GLU A 234 -75.11 42.55 -22.16
#